data_AF-A0A017RV15-F1
#
_entry.id   AF-A0A017RV15-F1
#
_cell.length_a   1.000
_cell.length_b   1.000
_cell.length_c   1.000
_cell.angle_alpha   90.00
_cell.angle_beta   90.00
_cell.angle_gamma   90.00
#
_symmetry.space_group_name_H-M   'P 1'
#
loop_
_entity.id
_entity.type
_entity.pdbx_description
1 polymer ?
#
loop_
_entity_poly.entity_id
_entity_poly.type
_entity_poly.pdbx_seq_one_letter_code
_entity_poly.pdbx_strand_id
1 'polypeptide(L)' 'MDEPKFKGKELIRASKGTDKDILTVLLEPDKLYTEKEVQKLVKDFTKMEVK' A
#
# COMPACT_ATOMS: atom_id res chain seq x y z
N MET A 1 -17.66 0.49 -13.78
CA MET A 1 -16.28 0.94 -14.10
C MET A 1 -15.35 0.17 -13.20
N ASP A 2 -14.37 -0.51 -13.77
CA ASP A 2 -13.33 -1.18 -12.98
C ASP A 2 -12.46 -0.12 -12.28
N GLU A 3 -12.12 -0.37 -11.02
CA GLU A 3 -11.29 0.52 -10.22
C GLU A 3 -9.85 0.53 -10.79
N PRO A 4 -9.19 1.69 -10.94
CA PRO A 4 -7.83 1.76 -11.47
C PRO A 4 -6.86 0.97 -10.60
N LYS A 5 -5.89 0.32 -11.25
CA LYS A 5 -4.87 -0.49 -10.61
C LYS A 5 -3.48 0.05 -10.89
N PHE A 6 -2.62 0.00 -9.88
CA PHE A 6 -1.25 0.48 -9.93
C PHE A 6 -0.29 -0.59 -9.45
N LYS A 7 0.94 -0.61 -9.98
CA LYS A 7 1.97 -1.52 -9.46
C LYS A 7 2.40 -1.06 -8.07
N GLY A 8 2.71 -2.00 -7.19
CA GLY A 8 3.22 -1.69 -5.84
C GLY A 8 4.38 -0.69 -5.86
N LYS A 9 5.32 -0.85 -6.80
CA LYS A 9 6.45 0.08 -6.96
C LYS A 9 6.06 1.51 -7.34
N GLU A 10 4.96 1.71 -8.07
CA GLU A 10 4.48 3.04 -8.45
C GLU A 10 3.88 3.74 -7.23
N LEU A 11 3.11 3.00 -6.43
CA LEU A 11 2.53 3.47 -5.17
C LEU A 11 3.62 3.82 -4.14
N ILE A 12 4.61 2.94 -3.97
CA ILE A 12 5.77 3.19 -3.08
C ILE A 12 6.53 4.45 -3.53
N ARG A 13 6.78 4.62 -4.84
CA ARG A 13 7.49 5.79 -5.36
C ARG A 13 6.71 7.10 -5.17
N ALA A 14 5.38 7.05 -5.22
CA ALA A 14 4.53 8.21 -5.01
C ALA A 14 4.44 8.62 -3.52
N SER A 15 4.66 7.68 -2.59
CA SER A 15 4.60 7.92 -1.15
C SER A 15 5.87 8.54 -0.56
N LYS A 16 5.76 9.14 0.64
CA LYS A 16 6.85 9.83 1.35
C LYS A 16 6.83 9.50 2.85
N GLY A 17 7.99 9.64 3.51
CA GLY A 17 8.12 9.43 4.95
C GLY A 17 7.72 8.01 5.37
N THR A 18 7.09 7.89 6.54
CA THR A 18 6.65 6.62 7.13
C THR A 18 5.72 5.81 6.22
N ASP A 19 4.87 6.45 5.43
CA ASP A 19 3.99 5.75 4.49
C ASP A 19 4.79 4.98 3.45
N LYS A 20 5.94 5.51 3.00
CA LYS A 20 6.81 4.81 2.06
C LYS A 20 7.41 3.56 2.67
N ASP A 21 7.82 3.62 3.93
CA ASP A 21 8.39 2.48 4.64
C ASP A 21 7.32 1.40 4.85
N ILE A 22 6.12 1.80 5.29
CA ILE A 22 4.97 0.90 5.45
C ILE A 22 4.61 0.24 4.11
N LEU A 23 4.47 1.01 3.03
CA LEU A 23 4.12 0.47 1.72
C LEU A 23 5.22 -0.43 1.14
N THR A 24 6.49 -0.17 1.45
CA THR A 24 7.60 -1.05 1.04
C THR A 24 7.56 -2.41 1.73
N VAL A 25 7.05 -2.46 2.96
CA VAL A 25 6.82 -3.72 3.70
C VAL A 25 5.56 -4.44 3.18
N LEU A 26 4.50 -3.69 2.86
CA LEU A 26 3.19 -4.25 2.54
C LEU A 26 3.00 -4.66 1.07
N LEU A 27 3.66 -3.99 0.13
CA LEU A 27 3.37 -4.14 -1.30
C LEU A 27 4.50 -4.86 -2.06
N GLU A 28 4.12 -5.84 -2.87
CA GLU A 28 5.02 -6.48 -3.82
C GLU A 28 5.22 -5.55 -5.04
N PRO A 29 6.48 -5.32 -5.50
CA PRO A 29 6.78 -4.29 -6.50
C PRO A 29 6.00 -4.37 -7.82
N ASP A 30 5.78 -5.58 -8.35
CA ASP A 30 5.16 -5.79 -9.66
C ASP A 30 3.69 -6.25 -9.59
N LYS A 31 3.15 -6.44 -8.39
CA LYS A 31 1.74 -6.77 -8.18
C LYS A 31 0.86 -5.53 -8.33
N LEU A 32 -0.33 -5.73 -8.88
CA LEU A 32 -1.32 -4.68 -9.10
C LEU A 32 -2.26 -4.56 -7.91
N TYR A 33 -2.48 -3.34 -7.45
CA TYR A 33 -3.35 -3.00 -6.34
C TYR A 33 -4.32 -1.90 -6.74
N THR A 34 -5.56 -1.96 -6.24
CA THR A 34 -6.44 -0.79 -6.19
C THR A 34 -6.15 0.05 -4.96
N GLU A 35 -6.58 1.30 -4.98
CA GLU A 35 -6.42 2.19 -3.83
C GLU A 35 -7.10 1.64 -2.57
N LYS A 36 -8.27 1.01 -2.71
CA LYS A 36 -8.99 0.38 -1.59
C LYS A 36 -8.21 -0.78 -0.97
N GLU A 37 -7.55 -1.60 -1.79
CA GLU A 37 -6.72 -2.70 -1.30
C GLU A 37 -5.56 -2.17 -0.47
N VAL A 38 -4.87 -1.14 -0.96
CA VAL A 38 -3.75 -0.49 -0.25
C VAL A 38 -4.22 0.10 1.07
N GLN A 39 -5.33 0.87 1.08
CA GLN A 39 -5.89 1.45 2.29
C GLN A 39 -6.25 0.40 3.33
N LYS A 40 -6.81 -0.75 2.88
CA LYS A 40 -7.11 -1.86 3.77
C LYS A 40 -5.84 -2.47 4.39
N LEU A 41 -4.81 -2.71 3.58
CA LEU A 41 -3.53 -3.26 4.06
C LEU A 41 -2.87 -2.35 5.10
N VAL A 42 -2.82 -1.04 4.84
CA VAL A 42 -2.25 -0.06 5.78
C VAL A 42 -3.06 -0.01 7.09
N LYS A 43 -4.39 -0.04 7.00
CA LYS A 43 -5.27 -0.06 8.17
C LYS A 43 -5.10 -1.34 9.01
N ASP A 44 -4.92 -2.48 8.36
CA ASP A 44 -4.74 -3.76 9.06
C ASP A 44 -3.35 -3.83 9.72
N PHE A 45 -2.31 -3.31 9.06
CA PHE A 45 -0.96 -3.19 9.62
C PHE A 45 -0.92 -2.31 10.87
N THR A 46 -1.47 -1.09 10.80
CA THR A 46 -1.49 -0.15 11.92
C THR A 46 -2.29 -0.66 13.12
N LYS A 47 -3.31 -1.50 12.91
CA LYS A 47 -4.03 -2.15 14.02
C LYS A 47 -3.24 -3.25 14.73
N MET A 48 -2.28 -3.87 14.06
CA MET A 48 -1.43 -4.90 14.67
C MET A 48 -0.37 -4.27 15.59
N GLU A 49 0.11 -3.06 15.30
CA GLU A 49 1.10 -2.37 16.16
C GLU A 49 0.50 -1.69 17.40
N VAL A 50 -0.83 -1.49 17.47
CA VAL A 50 -1.52 -0.83 18.60
C VAL A 50 -1.96 -1.84 19.69
N LYS A 51 -1.44 -3.07 19.67
CA LYS A 51 -1.66 -4.09 20.69
C LYS A 51 -0.37 -4.42 21.43
#